data_AF-A0AAD5I5X4-F1
#
_entry.id   AF-A0AAD5I5X4-F1
#
_cell.length_a   1.000
_cell.length_b   1.000
_cell.length_c   1.000
_cell.angle_alpha   90.00
_cell.angle_beta   90.00
_cell.angle_gamma   90.00
#
_symmetry.space_group_name_H-M   'P 1'
#
loop_
_entity.id
_entity.type
_entity.pdbx_description
1 polymer ?
#
loop_
_entity_poly.entity_id
_entity_poly.type
_entity_poly.pdbx_seq_one_letter_code
_entity_poly.pdbx_strand_id
1 'polypeptide(L)'
;MIASEDQINSDGSAANPWRLCGMQQVEEVKCIMRVIPIWASAILYYIAIVQQNTYIVFQALQSDRRLGDHFHVPAASYIVFIMLSLTIWIPIYDRILVPFL
;
A
#
# COMPACT_ATOMS: atom_id res chain seq x y z
N MET A 1 -2.58 47.86 -35.35
CA MET A 1 -1.36 47.38 -34.66
C MET A 1 -1.82 46.43 -33.56
N ILE A 2 -1.58 45.13 -33.54
CA ILE A 2 -0.73 44.21 -34.30
C ILE A 2 -1.49 42.87 -34.33
N ALA A 3 -1.42 42.15 -35.46
CA ALA A 3 -1.96 40.81 -35.62
C ALA A 3 -1.34 39.83 -34.60
N SER A 4 -2.09 38.83 -34.16
CA SER A 4 -1.49 37.60 -33.62
C SER A 4 -2.25 36.43 -34.22
N GLU A 5 -1.77 36.09 -35.41
CA GLU A 5 -1.96 34.83 -36.13
C GLU A 5 -1.94 33.61 -35.20
N ASP A 6 -2.88 32.71 -35.46
CA ASP A 6 -2.84 31.26 -35.31
C ASP A 6 -1.72 30.64 -34.45
N GLN A 7 -2.04 30.28 -33.20
CA GLN A 7 -1.21 29.36 -32.39
C GLN A 7 -1.49 27.88 -32.71
N ILE A 8 -1.81 27.57 -33.96
CA ILE A 8 -2.04 26.21 -34.44
C ILE A 8 -1.06 25.98 -35.58
N ASN A 9 -0.17 25.00 -35.44
CA ASN A 9 0.72 24.58 -36.52
C ASN A 9 -0.13 24.13 -37.72
N SER A 10 0.42 24.21 -38.94
CA SER A 10 -0.28 23.83 -40.19
C SER A 10 -0.81 22.39 -40.23
N ASP A 11 -0.43 21.55 -39.26
CA ASP A 11 -0.89 20.18 -39.03
C ASP A 11 -2.08 20.08 -38.05
N GLY A 12 -2.57 21.21 -37.53
CA GLY A 12 -3.65 21.27 -36.53
C GLY A 12 -3.20 21.14 -35.07
N SER A 13 -1.90 21.05 -34.80
CA SER A 13 -1.35 20.90 -33.45
C SER A 13 -1.05 22.23 -32.76
N ALA A 14 -1.34 22.33 -31.46
CA ALA A 14 -1.18 23.56 -30.67
C ALA A 14 0.30 23.98 -30.50
N ALA A 15 0.60 25.26 -30.72
CA ALA A 15 1.95 25.83 -30.57
C ALA A 15 2.48 25.84 -29.13
N ASN A 16 1.57 25.76 -28.13
CA ASN A 16 1.91 25.64 -26.71
C ASN A 16 1.09 24.51 -26.07
N PRO A 17 1.66 23.31 -25.87
CA PRO A 17 0.94 22.16 -25.31
C PRO A 17 0.42 22.39 -23.88
N TRP A 18 1.02 23.34 -23.15
CA TRP A 18 0.63 23.71 -21.78
C TRP A 18 -0.51 24.74 -21.70
N ARG A 19 -0.73 25.55 -22.75
CA ARG A 19 -1.83 26.53 -22.79
C ARG A 19 -3.07 25.99 -23.49
N LEU A 20 -2.91 24.99 -24.35
CA LEU A 20 -3.99 24.26 -25.03
C LEU A 20 -4.06 22.80 -24.56
N CYS A 21 -3.77 22.54 -23.29
CA CYS A 21 -3.99 21.20 -22.72
C CYS A 21 -5.50 20.98 -22.67
N GLY A 22 -6.02 20.10 -23.53
CA GLY A 22 -7.45 19.82 -23.59
C GLY A 22 -7.99 19.44 -22.23
N MET A 23 -9.19 19.91 -21.88
CA MET A 23 -9.83 19.63 -20.59
C MET A 23 -9.81 18.14 -20.22
N GLN A 24 -9.86 17.27 -21.22
CA GLN A 24 -9.69 15.82 -21.12
C GLN A 24 -8.37 15.40 -20.42
N GLN A 25 -7.23 15.95 -20.83
CA GLN A 25 -5.91 15.62 -20.24
C GLN A 25 -5.80 16.12 -18.80
N VAL A 26 -6.39 17.28 -18.50
CA VAL A 26 -6.43 17.82 -17.14
C VAL A 26 -7.28 16.93 -16.24
N GLU A 27 -8.39 16.38 -16.74
CA GLU A 27 -9.26 15.47 -16.01
C GLU A 27 -8.63 14.10 -15.77
N GLU A 28 -7.90 13.55 -16.75
CA GLU A 28 -7.12 12.32 -16.59
C GLU A 28 -6.02 12.48 -15.52
N VAL A 29 -5.27 13.57 -15.55
CA VAL A 29 -4.25 13.86 -14.52
C VAL A 29 -4.89 14.06 -13.15
N LYS A 30 -6.06 14.69 -13.10
CA LYS A 30 -6.83 14.87 -11.86
C LYS A 30 -7.31 13.53 -11.29
N CYS A 31 -7.70 12.59 -12.15
CA CYS A 31 -8.05 11.23 -11.75
C CYS A 31 -6.83 10.51 -11.16
N ILE A 32 -5.69 10.53 -11.85
CA ILE A 32 -4.44 9.91 -11.36
C ILE A 32 -4.01 10.54 -10.04
N MET A 33 -4.12 11.87 -9.90
CA MET A 33 -3.79 12.59 -8.67
C MET A 33 -4.65 12.14 -7.48
N ARG A 34 -5.91 11.74 -7.70
CA ARG A 34 -6.78 11.15 -6.67
C ARG A 34 -6.43 9.69 -6.35
N VAL A 35 -5.76 8.98 -7.25
CA VAL A 35 -5.33 7.59 -7.05
C VAL A 35 -3.99 7.51 -6.28
N ILE A 36 -3.14 8.53 -6.39
CA ILE A 36 -1.87 8.64 -5.63
C ILE A 36 -2.05 8.41 -4.11
N PRO A 37 -2.99 9.07 -3.40
CA PRO A 37 -3.14 8.84 -1.96
C PRO A 37 -3.58 7.41 -1.61
N ILE A 38 -4.35 6.77 -2.49
CA ILE A 38 -4.75 5.36 -2.33
C ILE A 38 -3.51 4.47 -2.43
N TRP A 39 -2.69 4.68 -3.45
CA TRP A 39 -1.42 3.97 -3.62
C TRP A 39 -0.45 4.21 -2.46
N ALA A 40 -0.34 5.45 -1.98
CA ALA A 40 0.50 5.77 -0.82
C ALA A 40 0.04 5.00 0.43
N SER A 41 -1.27 4.93 0.67
CA SER A 41 -1.82 4.16 1.79
C SER A 41 -1.55 2.65 1.65
N ALA A 42 -1.63 2.11 0.43
CA ALA A 42 -1.31 0.72 0.14
C ALA A 42 0.18 0.41 0.37
N ILE A 43 1.08 1.33 0.01
CA ILE A 43 2.52 1.19 0.27
C ILE A 43 2.80 1.19 1.77
N LEU A 44 2.19 2.11 2.53
CA LEU A 44 2.34 2.16 3.99
C LEU A 44 1.85 0.87 4.64
N TYR A 45 0.70 0.35 4.20
CA TYR A 45 0.16 -0.93 4.66
C TYR A 45 1.10 -2.09 4.33
N TYR A 46 1.64 -2.14 3.12
CA TYR A 46 2.58 -3.17 2.71
C TYR A 46 3.87 -3.16 3.56
N ILE A 47 4.42 -1.96 3.82
CA ILE A 47 5.58 -1.81 4.70
C ILE A 47 5.28 -2.35 6.10
N ALA A 48 4.12 -2.01 6.66
CA ALA A 48 3.70 -2.49 7.97
C ALA A 48 3.62 -4.03 8.04
N ILE A 49 3.10 -4.70 7.01
CA ILE A 49 3.06 -6.17 6.93
C ILE A 49 4.47 -6.76 6.90
N VAL A 50 5.35 -6.22 6.06
CA VAL A 50 6.74 -6.72 5.94
C VAL A 50 7.48 -6.52 7.25
N GLN A 51 7.26 -5.39 7.92
CA GLN A 51 7.82 -5.11 9.24
C GLN A 51 7.26 -6.07 10.30
N GLN A 52 5.96 -6.36 10.30
CA GLN A 52 5.35 -7.30 11.25
C GLN A 52 5.99 -8.69 11.15
N ASN A 53 6.20 -9.20 9.94
CA ASN A 53 6.84 -10.51 9.73
C ASN A 53 8.31 -10.52 10.19
N THR A 54 9.03 -9.43 9.96
CA THR A 54 10.46 -9.33 10.27
C THR A 54 10.71 -9.06 11.77
N TYR A 55 9.92 -8.17 12.37
CA TYR A 55 10.05 -7.77 13.77
C TYR A 55 9.78 -8.93 14.73
N ILE A 56 8.81 -9.79 14.42
CA ILE A 56 8.53 -10.99 15.24
C ILE A 56 9.76 -11.92 15.30
N VAL A 57 10.48 -12.06 14.20
CA VAL A 57 11.71 -12.87 14.16
C VAL A 57 12.84 -12.20 14.94
N PHE A 58 13.01 -10.88 14.81
CA PHE A 58 13.99 -10.13 15.60
C PHE A 58 13.68 -10.16 17.11
N GLN A 59 12.42 -10.01 17.47
CA GLN A 59 11.95 -10.11 18.85
C GLN A 59 12.18 -11.52 19.41
N ALA A 60 11.92 -12.55 18.60
CA ALA A 60 12.22 -13.94 18.95
C ALA A 60 13.73 -14.21 19.08
N LEU A 61 14.59 -13.55 18.29
CA LEU A 61 16.05 -13.64 18.40
C LEU A 61 16.58 -12.93 19.64
N GLN A 62 15.97 -11.82 20.05
CA GLN A 62 16.40 -11.01 21.18
C GLN A 62 15.79 -11.48 22.51
N SER A 63 14.65 -12.17 22.47
CA SER A 63 14.09 -12.86 23.63
C SER A 63 15.00 -14.02 24.06
N ASP A 64 15.16 -14.23 25.37
CA ASP A 64 15.84 -15.41 25.87
C ASP A 64 15.02 -16.66 25.50
N ARG A 65 15.52 -17.44 24.54
CA ARG A 65 14.82 -18.63 24.01
C ARG A 65 15.12 -19.88 24.82
N ARG A 66 15.73 -19.76 26.00
CA ARG A 66 16.01 -20.90 26.88
C ARG A 66 14.75 -21.28 27.65
N LEU A 67 14.13 -22.38 27.23
CA LEU A 67 13.10 -23.06 28.00
C LEU A 67 13.81 -24.10 28.89
N GLY A 68 14.31 -23.64 30.03
CA GLY A 68 15.09 -24.43 30.97
C GLY A 68 16.60 -24.50 30.65
N ASP A 69 17.31 -25.42 31.29
CA ASP A 69 18.77 -25.47 31.23
C ASP A 69 19.30 -25.97 29.87
N HIS A 70 18.54 -26.83 29.18
CA HIS A 70 19.00 -27.59 28.01
C HIS A 70 18.24 -27.33 26.69
N PHE A 71 17.12 -26.58 26.68
CA PHE A 71 16.30 -26.45 25.47
C PHE A 71 16.28 -25.01 24.94
N HIS A 72 16.73 -24.84 23.69
CA HIS A 72 16.72 -23.56 22.99
C HIS A 72 15.64 -23.58 21.91
N VAL A 73 14.57 -22.80 22.09
CA VAL A 73 13.47 -22.78 21.13
C VAL A 73 13.91 -22.06 19.85
N PRO A 74 13.74 -22.66 18.67
CA PRO A 74 14.04 -21.99 17.42
C PRO A 74 13.05 -20.84 17.17
N ALA A 75 13.53 -19.69 16.69
CA ALA A 75 12.72 -18.50 16.40
C ALA A 75 11.58 -18.80 15.41
N ALA A 76 11.77 -19.80 14.54
CA ALA A 76 10.74 -20.30 13.64
C ALA A 76 9.47 -20.76 14.37
N SER A 77 9.57 -21.21 15.63
CA SER A 77 8.42 -21.64 16.43
C SER A 77 7.46 -20.50 16.76
N TYR A 78 7.90 -19.24 16.71
CA TYR A 78 7.03 -18.09 16.97
C TYR A 78 5.95 -17.90 15.91
N ILE A 79 6.10 -18.50 14.72
CA ILE A 79 5.05 -18.51 13.69
C ILE A 79 3.77 -19.18 14.18
N VAL A 80 3.87 -20.10 15.15
CA VAL A 80 2.71 -20.77 15.75
C VAL A 80 1.78 -19.78 16.43
N PHE A 81 2.29 -18.71 17.05
CA PHE A 81 1.44 -17.67 17.65
C PHE A 81 0.63 -16.90 16.61
N ILE A 82 1.22 -16.64 15.43
CA ILE A 82 0.50 -16.01 14.30
C ILE A 82 -0.59 -16.96 13.79
N MET A 83 -0.26 -18.24 13.61
CA MET A 83 -1.22 -19.25 13.17
C MET A 83 -2.38 -19.41 14.15
N LEU A 84 -2.11 -19.43 15.46
CA LEU A 84 -3.13 -19.47 16.50
C LEU A 84 -4.00 -18.20 16.47
N SER A 85 -3.38 -17.02 16.35
CA SER A 85 -4.10 -15.75 16.27
C SER A 85 -5.03 -15.70 15.06
N LEU A 86 -4.56 -16.12 13.88
CA LEU A 86 -5.39 -16.24 12.67
C LEU A 86 -6.51 -17.26 12.87
N THR A 87 -6.20 -18.41 13.46
CA THR A 87 -7.19 -19.48 13.73
C THR A 87 -8.30 -19.00 14.66
N ILE A 88 -8.00 -18.12 15.62
CA ILE A 88 -9.01 -17.49 16.50
C ILE A 88 -9.74 -16.36 15.76
N TRP A 89 -9.04 -15.60 14.91
CA TRP A 89 -9.62 -14.47 14.19
C TRP A 89 -10.63 -14.89 13.12
N ILE A 90 -10.35 -15.97 12.38
CA ILE A 90 -11.23 -16.52 11.34
C ILE A 90 -12.67 -16.76 11.84
N PRO A 91 -12.90 -17.55 12.91
CA PRO A 91 -14.25 -17.78 13.41
C PRO A 91 -14.89 -16.54 14.02
N ILE A 92 -14.11 -15.59 14.56
CA ILE A 92 -14.65 -14.30 15.03
C ILE A 92 -15.17 -13.49 13.83
N TYR A 93 -14.39 -13.42 12.76
CA TYR A 93 -14.78 -12.72 11.54
C TYR A 93 -16.02 -13.36 10.92
N ASP A 94 -15.98 -14.68 10.72
CA ASP A 94 -17.04 -15.45 10.06
C ASP A 94 -18.35 -15.49 10.88
N ARG A 95 -18.26 -15.56 12.22
CA ARG A 95 -19.42 -15.81 13.07
C ARG A 95 -19.99 -14.59 13.76
N ILE A 96 -19.24 -13.49 13.83
CA ILE A 96 -19.69 -12.25 14.49
C ILE A 96 -19.77 -11.11 13.48
N LEU A 97 -18.74 -10.94 12.64
CA LEU A 97 -18.70 -9.82 11.68
C LEU A 97 -19.60 -10.05 10.46
N VAL A 98 -19.58 -11.24 9.85
CA VAL A 98 -20.45 -11.57 8.71
C VAL A 98 -21.95 -11.47 9.05
N PRO A 99 -22.47 -12.00 10.18
CA PRO A 99 -23.89 -11.88 10.48
C PRO A 99 -24.31 -10.50 11.00
N PHE A 100 -23.37 -9.63 11.34
CA PHE A 100 -23.65 -8.29 11.86
C PHE A 100 -23.58 -7.19 10.78
N LEU A 101 -23.02 -7.50 9.60
CA LEU A 101 -22.96 -6.62 8.43
C LEU A 101 -24.13 -6.88 7.49
#